data_AF-A0AAE1SVL3-F1
#
_entry.id   AF-A0AAE1SVL3-F1
#
_cell.length_a   1.000
_cell.length_b   1.000
_cell.length_c   1.000
_cell.angle_alpha   90.00
_cell.angle_beta   90.00
_cell.angle_gamma   90.00
#
_symmetry.space_group_name_H-M   'P 1'
#
loop_
_entity.id
_entity.type
_entity.pdbx_description
1 polymer ?
#
loop_
_entity_poly.entity_id
_entity_poly.type
_entity_poly.pdbx_seq_one_letter_code
_entity_poly.pdbx_strand_id
1 'polypeptide(L)'
;MATLRSIWEEDILIEIMGMIVKKVISISDYVRMSAVCKSWRSMLADHKPSHDLEAPWLLRLKDCAYNDHTDSTSIASITPDMFLFDPISEIDVKLPPLTTLPSSPYFEQHTIAVMVNMVHIFSITDDSTTNLIVVAAFLDFSNEILAFCNCDIGVTEEERSWEIFDAGRAISCYETMLFNNGVLYTFVSYDDDDLNTIKDTRISDEINHVVVLKPGCCEVKMKLINIVKYNTAHHIRPCDSELHYITDSGLKYVYLAKSITGELLIIWNKTDRLSEHDDAHDDEHDDEEHDDDYDLGIYHTSKLMIERYEGFYKTGKDFESITSLGDQTLFVSPNSNSFSVPARSGNGCQANSIYFTVDALHTLYVKSLTRYRQSGIYCIQEGRIKRPFPNPPLWFQPRLRN
;
A
#
# COMPACT_ATOMS: atom_id res chain seq x y z
N MET A 1 -40.92 43.01 -8.89
CA MET A 1 -41.36 41.67 -8.45
C MET A 1 -40.16 40.73 -8.50
N ALA A 2 -39.24 40.89 -7.56
CA ALA A 2 -38.09 40.00 -7.40
C ALA A 2 -38.04 39.58 -5.92
N THR A 3 -37.43 38.41 -5.69
CA THR A 3 -36.91 37.90 -4.41
C THR A 3 -37.92 37.63 -3.30
N LEU A 4 -38.61 36.49 -3.37
CA LEU A 4 -39.14 35.78 -2.19
C LEU A 4 -39.28 34.26 -2.41
N ARG A 5 -38.68 33.71 -3.47
CA ARG A 5 -38.89 32.32 -3.91
C ARG A 5 -37.68 31.38 -3.74
N SER A 6 -36.62 31.77 -3.02
CA SER A 6 -35.41 30.95 -2.95
C SER A 6 -34.92 30.57 -1.55
N ILE A 7 -35.39 31.22 -0.49
CA ILE A 7 -34.82 31.00 0.86
C ILE A 7 -35.36 29.69 1.48
N TRP A 8 -36.66 29.46 1.39
CA TRP A 8 -37.31 28.30 2.02
C TRP A 8 -37.04 26.95 1.31
N GLU A 9 -36.78 26.96 -0.01
CA GLU A 9 -36.49 25.72 -0.74
C GLU A 9 -35.06 25.22 -0.51
N GLU A 10 -34.08 26.12 -0.41
CA GLU A 10 -32.68 25.74 -0.14
C GLU A 10 -32.50 25.25 1.29
N ASP A 11 -33.08 25.94 2.28
CA ASP A 11 -32.95 25.58 3.70
C ASP A 11 -33.55 24.19 4.00
N ILE A 12 -34.72 23.88 3.44
CA ILE A 12 -35.36 22.56 3.59
C ILE A 12 -34.52 21.48 2.89
N LEU A 13 -33.95 21.78 1.72
CA LEU A 13 -33.10 20.84 1.01
C LEU A 13 -31.80 20.57 1.80
N ILE A 14 -31.22 21.60 2.44
CA ILE A 14 -30.05 21.48 3.33
C ILE A 14 -30.39 20.60 4.54
N GLU A 15 -31.55 20.82 5.15
CA GLU A 15 -31.97 20.05 6.33
C GLU A 15 -32.26 18.58 5.97
N ILE A 16 -32.92 18.33 4.84
CA ILE A 16 -33.16 16.97 4.34
C ILE A 16 -31.84 16.28 3.97
N MET A 17 -30.91 16.97 3.28
CA MET A 17 -29.57 16.46 2.99
C MET A 17 -28.82 16.12 4.27
N GLY A 18 -28.83 17.02 5.24
CA GLY A 18 -28.24 16.81 6.56
C GLY A 18 -28.84 15.62 7.28
N MET A 19 -30.16 15.42 7.18
CA MET A 19 -30.84 14.24 7.73
C MET A 19 -30.49 12.95 6.99
N ILE A 20 -30.33 12.99 5.66
CA ILE A 20 -29.89 11.86 4.85
C ILE A 20 -28.46 11.49 5.25
N VAL A 21 -27.53 12.43 5.28
CA VAL A 21 -26.12 12.19 5.65
C VAL A 21 -26.00 11.67 7.08
N LYS A 22 -26.77 12.24 8.03
CA LYS A 22 -26.81 11.74 9.42
C LYS A 22 -27.38 10.32 9.54
N LYS A 23 -28.18 9.85 8.57
CA LYS A 23 -28.77 8.50 8.55
C LYS A 23 -28.00 7.51 7.67
N VAL A 24 -27.29 8.00 6.66
CA VAL A 24 -26.52 7.24 5.68
C VAL A 24 -25.04 7.37 6.07
N ILE A 25 -24.71 6.75 7.21
CA ILE A 25 -23.40 6.90 7.86
C ILE A 25 -22.39 5.98 7.17
N SER A 26 -21.89 6.39 6.00
CA SER A 26 -20.62 5.90 5.49
C SER A 26 -19.87 7.03 4.77
N ILE A 27 -18.54 7.08 4.96
CA ILE A 27 -17.67 8.01 4.24
C ILE A 27 -17.87 7.94 2.72
N SER A 28 -18.18 6.74 2.21
CA SER A 28 -18.43 6.50 0.79
C SER A 28 -19.66 7.24 0.30
N ASP A 29 -20.73 7.26 1.10
CA ASP A 29 -21.96 7.95 0.73
C ASP A 29 -21.79 9.47 0.78
N TYR A 30 -21.05 9.99 1.78
CA TYR A 30 -20.68 11.41 1.82
C TYR A 30 -19.90 11.82 0.55
N VAL A 31 -18.84 11.07 0.19
CA VAL A 31 -18.01 11.36 -0.99
C VAL A 31 -18.83 11.27 -2.29
N ARG A 32 -19.71 10.27 -2.41
CA ARG A 32 -20.59 10.14 -3.59
C ARG A 32 -21.55 11.32 -3.69
N MET A 33 -22.13 11.76 -2.58
CA MET A 33 -23.05 12.89 -2.55
C MET A 33 -22.33 14.22 -2.82
N SER A 34 -21.11 14.42 -2.30
CA SER A 34 -20.30 15.61 -2.54
C SER A 34 -19.74 15.69 -3.98
N ALA A 35 -19.68 14.55 -4.68
CA ALA A 35 -19.28 14.47 -6.08
C ALA A 35 -20.40 14.81 -7.09
N VAL A 36 -21.68 14.84 -6.65
CA VAL A 36 -22.83 15.06 -7.57
C VAL A 36 -22.75 16.42 -8.27
N CYS A 37 -22.63 17.50 -7.50
CA CYS A 37 -22.48 18.85 -8.04
C CYS A 37 -21.96 19.83 -6.99
N LYS A 38 -21.53 21.04 -7.42
CA LYS A 38 -21.01 22.10 -6.53
C LYS A 38 -22.03 22.54 -5.46
N SER A 39 -23.32 22.56 -5.79
CA SER A 39 -24.39 22.96 -4.86
C SER A 39 -24.54 21.94 -3.73
N TRP A 40 -24.63 20.64 -4.04
CA TRP A 40 -24.69 19.58 -3.04
C TRP A 40 -23.45 19.56 -2.16
N ARG A 41 -22.27 19.70 -2.76
CA ARG A 41 -21.01 19.83 -2.00
C ARG A 41 -21.04 20.97 -1.00
N SER A 42 -21.53 22.14 -1.43
CA SER A 42 -21.66 23.31 -0.55
C SER A 42 -22.62 23.06 0.61
N MET A 43 -23.75 22.40 0.36
CA MET A 43 -24.75 22.08 1.39
C MET A 43 -24.24 21.05 2.42
N LEU A 44 -23.33 20.19 1.99
CA LEU A 44 -22.73 19.14 2.82
C LEU A 44 -21.55 19.64 3.67
N ALA A 45 -21.05 20.86 3.43
CA ALA A 45 -19.87 21.39 4.10
C ALA A 45 -20.02 21.46 5.64
N ASP A 46 -21.22 21.80 6.14
CA ASP A 46 -21.54 21.85 7.57
C ASP A 46 -21.87 20.47 8.17
N HIS A 47 -21.96 19.46 7.31
CA HIS A 47 -22.28 18.07 7.64
C HIS A 47 -21.11 17.13 7.33
N LYS A 48 -19.88 17.67 7.27
CA LYS A 48 -18.67 16.86 7.15
C LYS A 48 -18.70 15.76 8.21
N PRO A 49 -18.41 14.50 7.83
CA PRO A 49 -18.13 13.46 8.80
C PRO A 49 -17.07 13.99 9.77
N SER A 50 -17.19 13.61 11.05
CA SER A 50 -16.18 13.97 12.05
C SER A 50 -14.78 13.74 11.49
N HIS A 51 -13.82 14.59 11.88
CA HIS A 51 -12.39 14.40 11.63
C HIS A 51 -11.83 13.09 12.19
N ASP A 52 -12.68 12.23 12.77
CA ASP A 52 -12.47 10.81 12.97
C ASP A 52 -12.35 10.02 11.65
N LEU A 53 -11.45 10.49 10.78
CA LEU A 53 -10.67 9.80 9.75
C LEU A 53 -11.06 8.36 9.42
N GLU A 54 -12.12 8.21 8.64
CA GLU A 54 -12.43 6.95 7.95
C GLU A 54 -11.98 6.96 6.48
N ALA A 55 -11.18 7.94 6.01
CA ALA A 55 -10.74 8.04 4.59
C ALA A 55 -9.22 7.86 4.39
N PRO A 56 -8.76 7.33 3.24
CA PRO A 56 -7.33 7.26 2.92
C PRO A 56 -6.87 8.65 2.56
N TRP A 57 -5.72 9.06 3.07
CA TRP A 57 -5.03 10.18 2.48
C TRP A 57 -4.39 9.71 1.17
N LEU A 58 -4.54 10.51 0.12
CA LEU A 58 -4.04 10.20 -1.21
C LEU A 58 -2.75 10.94 -1.45
N LEU A 59 -1.69 10.22 -1.81
CA LEU A 59 -0.51 10.86 -2.37
C LEU A 59 -0.82 11.37 -3.78
N ARG A 60 -0.61 12.67 -4.00
CA ARG A 60 -0.78 13.34 -5.28
C ARG A 60 0.55 13.94 -5.70
N LEU A 61 0.98 13.61 -6.91
CA LEU A 61 2.08 14.28 -7.58
C LEU A 61 1.49 15.33 -8.53
N LYS A 62 1.93 16.58 -8.40
CA LYS A 62 1.58 17.66 -9.34
C LYS A 62 2.79 17.93 -10.24
N ASP A 63 2.52 18.38 -11.46
CA ASP A 63 3.53 18.74 -12.46
C ASP A 63 4.38 17.56 -13.01
N CYS A 64 3.86 16.33 -12.96
CA CYS A 64 4.41 15.22 -13.73
C CYS A 64 4.06 15.39 -15.23
N ALA A 65 5.03 15.81 -16.05
CA ALA A 65 4.87 15.76 -17.50
C ALA A 65 5.06 14.31 -17.99
N TYR A 66 3.98 13.66 -18.41
CA TYR A 66 4.02 12.37 -19.12
C TYR A 66 4.13 12.66 -20.62
N ASN A 67 5.33 12.52 -21.19
CA ASN A 67 5.52 12.62 -22.64
C ASN A 67 5.35 11.23 -23.26
N ASP A 68 4.21 11.02 -23.92
CA ASP A 68 3.86 9.76 -24.62
C ASP A 68 4.69 9.49 -25.91
N HIS A 69 5.62 10.37 -26.27
CA HIS A 69 6.16 10.45 -27.65
C HIS A 69 7.67 10.61 -27.80
N THR A 70 8.49 10.23 -26.82
CA THR A 70 9.94 10.22 -27.04
C THR A 70 10.54 8.96 -26.43
N ASP A 71 11.26 8.21 -27.27
CA ASP A 71 12.30 7.28 -26.81
C ASP A 71 13.03 7.91 -25.63
N SER A 72 13.19 7.10 -24.60
CA SER A 72 13.86 7.36 -23.33
C SER A 72 15.15 8.16 -23.52
N THR A 73 15.12 9.50 -23.43
CA THR A 73 16.33 10.34 -23.23
C THR A 73 16.10 11.83 -22.99
N SER A 74 14.89 12.31 -22.70
CA SER A 74 14.70 13.73 -22.39
C SER A 74 13.43 14.03 -21.59
N ILE A 75 13.36 13.56 -20.34
CA ILE A 75 12.47 14.19 -19.35
C ILE A 75 13.25 15.36 -18.77
N ALA A 76 12.89 16.59 -19.17
CA ALA A 76 13.41 17.77 -18.50
C ALA A 76 13.12 17.66 -17.00
N SER A 77 14.18 17.79 -16.20
CA SER A 77 14.23 17.88 -14.74
C SER A 77 13.08 18.71 -14.14
N ILE A 78 11.91 18.10 -13.96
CA ILE A 78 10.82 18.64 -13.16
C ILE A 78 10.66 17.68 -12.00
N THR A 79 11.09 18.14 -10.83
CA THR A 79 10.80 17.44 -9.58
C THR A 79 9.37 17.81 -9.20
N PRO A 80 8.41 16.85 -9.23
CA PRO A 80 7.02 17.14 -8.97
C PRO A 80 6.84 17.47 -7.50
N ASP A 81 5.95 18.42 -7.24
CA ASP A 81 5.50 18.68 -5.88
C ASP A 81 4.65 17.48 -5.40
N MET A 82 4.99 16.99 -4.21
CA MET A 82 4.26 15.93 -3.52
C MET A 82 3.24 16.54 -2.55
N PHE A 83 2.00 16.06 -2.61
CA PHE A 83 0.93 16.47 -1.70
C PHE A 83 0.25 15.25 -1.10
N LEU A 84 -0.07 15.32 0.18
CA LEU A 84 -1.05 14.42 0.80
C LEU A 84 -2.40 15.10 0.81
N PHE A 85 -3.37 14.45 0.17
CA PHE A 85 -4.73 14.96 0.06
C PHE A 85 -5.66 14.16 0.98
N ASP A 86 -6.31 14.84 1.91
CA ASP A 86 -7.42 14.28 2.66
C ASP A 86 -8.73 14.50 1.88
N PRO A 87 -9.37 13.44 1.34
CA PRO A 87 -10.60 13.57 0.57
C PRO A 87 -11.83 13.98 1.41
N ILE A 88 -11.77 13.94 2.74
CA ILE A 88 -12.88 14.36 3.62
C ILE A 88 -12.80 15.86 3.87
N SER A 89 -11.65 16.30 4.38
CA SER A 89 -11.45 17.71 4.71
C SER A 89 -11.19 18.56 3.46
N GLU A 90 -10.79 17.92 2.35
CA GLU A 90 -10.31 18.54 1.12
C GLU A 90 -9.02 19.37 1.34
N ILE A 91 -8.21 18.98 2.33
CA ILE A 91 -6.93 19.61 2.63
C ILE A 91 -5.82 18.94 1.81
N ASP A 92 -5.02 19.76 1.13
CA ASP A 92 -3.74 19.37 0.51
C ASP A 92 -2.60 19.76 1.49
N VAL A 93 -1.84 18.79 1.97
CA VAL A 93 -0.64 19.00 2.78
C VAL A 93 0.59 18.79 1.89
N LYS A 94 1.32 19.87 1.61
CA LYS A 94 2.57 19.80 0.82
C LYS A 94 3.64 19.03 1.59
N LEU A 95 4.21 18.00 0.96
CA LEU A 95 5.35 17.24 1.48
C LEU A 95 6.68 17.91 1.08
N PRO A 96 7.78 17.65 1.82
CA PRO A 96 9.08 18.18 1.44
C PRO A 96 9.50 17.66 0.05
N PRO A 97 10.22 18.48 -0.74
CA PRO A 97 10.56 18.14 -2.11
C PRO A 97 11.56 16.97 -2.15
N LEU A 98 11.46 16.13 -3.18
CA LEU A 98 12.35 14.98 -3.38
C LEU A 98 13.82 15.36 -3.54
N THR A 99 14.10 16.59 -3.97
CA THR A 99 15.47 17.14 -4.06
C THR A 99 16.19 17.21 -2.72
N THR A 100 15.47 17.09 -1.60
CA THR A 100 16.05 17.07 -0.25
C THR A 100 16.44 15.67 0.21
N LEU A 101 16.04 14.62 -0.52
CA LEU A 101 16.54 13.27 -0.31
C LEU A 101 17.97 13.15 -0.86
N PRO A 102 18.77 12.17 -0.40
CA PRO A 102 20.11 11.93 -0.92
C PRO A 102 20.00 11.67 -2.42
N SER A 103 20.61 12.53 -3.22
CA SER A 103 20.55 12.44 -4.68
C SER A 103 21.33 11.22 -5.15
N SER A 104 20.61 10.19 -5.57
CA SER A 104 21.16 9.09 -6.35
C SER A 104 21.03 9.40 -7.85
N PRO A 105 22.02 9.04 -8.69
CA PRO A 105 21.93 9.24 -10.14
C PRO A 105 20.73 8.56 -10.80
N TYR A 106 20.06 7.61 -10.13
CA TYR A 106 18.81 7.00 -10.60
C TYR A 106 17.58 7.92 -10.52
N PHE A 107 17.56 8.89 -9.59
CA PHE A 107 16.49 9.91 -9.51
C PHE A 107 16.37 10.72 -10.81
N GLU A 108 17.43 10.78 -11.61
CA GLU A 108 17.46 11.55 -12.86
C GLU A 108 16.91 10.76 -14.07
N GLN A 109 16.87 9.42 -14.00
CA GLN A 109 16.55 8.56 -15.15
C GLN A 109 15.11 8.05 -15.17
N HIS A 110 14.46 7.91 -14.00
CA HIS A 110 13.14 7.30 -13.89
C HIS A 110 12.04 8.34 -13.64
N THR A 111 10.80 8.03 -14.06
CA THR A 111 9.65 8.87 -13.74
C THR A 111 9.43 8.86 -12.23
N ILE A 112 9.30 10.03 -11.62
CA ILE A 112 9.23 10.19 -10.16
C ILE A 112 8.06 9.44 -9.50
N ALA A 113 6.97 9.21 -10.22
CA ALA A 113 5.87 8.34 -9.78
C ALA A 113 6.30 6.89 -9.49
N VAL A 114 7.37 6.41 -10.13
CA VAL A 114 7.92 5.06 -9.95
C VAL A 114 8.84 5.00 -8.74
N MET A 115 9.28 6.13 -8.19
CA MET A 115 10.24 6.16 -7.09
C MET A 115 9.62 5.93 -5.72
N VAL A 116 8.35 6.27 -5.53
CA VAL A 116 7.66 6.08 -4.25
C VAL A 116 7.07 4.67 -4.21
N ASN A 117 7.70 3.76 -3.46
CA ASN A 117 7.23 2.38 -3.34
C ASN A 117 6.02 2.27 -2.40
N MET A 118 6.13 2.88 -1.22
CA MET A 118 5.11 2.79 -0.17
C MET A 118 5.04 4.10 0.62
N VAL A 119 3.82 4.54 0.96
CA VAL A 119 3.59 5.64 1.89
C VAL A 119 2.66 5.17 3.00
N HIS A 120 3.06 5.44 4.23
CA HIS A 120 2.31 5.17 5.44
C HIS A 120 2.08 6.45 6.23
N ILE A 121 0.87 6.63 6.75
CA ILE A 121 0.46 7.83 7.48
C ILE A 121 -0.21 7.39 8.77
N PHE A 122 0.21 7.98 9.89
CA PHE A 122 -0.35 7.71 11.20
C PHE A 122 -0.20 8.92 12.13
N SER A 123 -1.01 8.98 13.18
CA SER A 123 -0.80 9.91 14.29
C SER A 123 -0.12 9.19 15.45
N ILE A 124 0.85 9.85 16.07
CA ILE A 124 1.49 9.38 17.31
C ILE A 124 0.66 9.69 18.58
N THR A 125 -0.41 10.47 18.45
CA THR A 125 -1.32 10.82 19.53
C THR A 125 -2.70 10.20 19.33
N ASP A 126 -3.49 10.14 20.40
CA ASP A 126 -4.88 9.67 20.33
C ASP A 126 -5.78 10.61 19.51
N ASP A 127 -5.40 11.89 19.40
CA ASP A 127 -6.00 12.84 18.46
C ASP A 127 -5.40 12.63 17.07
N SER A 128 -6.20 12.03 16.19
CA SER A 128 -5.85 11.69 14.81
C SER A 128 -5.65 12.90 13.89
N THR A 129 -5.96 14.12 14.35
CA THR A 129 -5.73 15.37 13.59
C THR A 129 -4.43 16.07 13.94
N THR A 130 -3.75 15.61 15.00
CA THR A 130 -2.50 16.20 15.49
C THR A 130 -1.35 15.20 15.36
N ASN A 131 -0.14 15.71 15.27
CA ASN A 131 1.09 14.91 15.14
C ASN A 131 1.03 13.87 14.02
N LEU A 132 0.57 14.31 12.84
CA LEU A 132 0.53 13.50 11.64
C LEU A 132 1.95 13.21 11.15
N ILE A 133 2.33 11.94 11.18
CA ILE A 133 3.60 11.45 10.68
C ILE A 133 3.38 10.75 9.35
N VAL A 134 4.23 11.10 8.40
CA VAL A 134 4.30 10.49 7.09
C VAL A 134 5.60 9.72 7.01
N VAL A 135 5.52 8.47 6.58
CA VAL A 135 6.67 7.62 6.34
C VAL A 135 6.59 7.12 4.92
N ALA A 136 7.65 7.35 4.15
CA ALA A 136 7.71 6.96 2.75
C ALA A 136 8.97 6.15 2.47
N ALA A 137 8.79 5.04 1.75
CA ALA A 137 9.88 4.24 1.20
C ALA A 137 10.08 4.62 -0.27
N PHE A 138 11.31 4.99 -0.61
CA PHE A 138 11.72 5.42 -1.95
C PHE A 138 12.70 4.41 -2.54
N LEU A 139 12.48 4.00 -3.78
CA LEU A 139 13.38 3.12 -4.52
C LEU A 139 14.68 3.85 -4.88
N ASP A 140 15.81 3.21 -4.61
CA ASP A 140 17.15 3.67 -4.94
C ASP A 140 18.04 2.51 -5.43
N PHE A 141 18.17 2.38 -6.76
CA PHE A 141 18.84 1.24 -7.42
C PHE A 141 18.30 -0.12 -6.93
N SER A 142 19.08 -0.84 -6.13
CA SER A 142 18.76 -2.16 -5.56
C SER A 142 18.28 -2.08 -4.11
N ASN A 143 18.19 -0.87 -3.53
CA ASN A 143 17.83 -0.64 -2.14
C ASN A 143 16.65 0.33 -2.02
N GLU A 144 16.18 0.51 -0.80
CA GLU A 144 15.17 1.51 -0.48
C GLU A 144 15.64 2.49 0.61
N ILE A 145 15.27 3.75 0.44
CA ILE A 145 15.45 4.82 1.42
C ILE A 145 14.12 5.00 2.17
N LEU A 146 14.16 4.92 3.50
CA LEU A 146 13.00 5.23 4.33
C LEU A 146 13.15 6.64 4.89
N ALA A 147 12.17 7.50 4.63
CA ALA A 147 12.16 8.85 5.16
C ALA A 147 10.86 9.16 5.91
N PHE A 148 11.00 9.97 6.95
CA PHE A 148 9.93 10.40 7.83
C PHE A 148 9.71 11.90 7.68
N CYS A 149 8.47 12.34 7.75
CA CYS A 149 8.14 13.75 7.79
C CYS A 149 7.07 14.01 8.84
N ASN A 150 7.29 15.03 9.67
CA ASN A 150 6.24 15.56 10.54
C ASN A 150 5.36 16.51 9.72
N CYS A 151 4.16 16.04 9.40
CA CYS A 151 3.16 16.74 8.61
C CYS A 151 1.97 17.21 9.46
N ASP A 152 2.20 17.43 10.75
CA ASP A 152 1.18 18.01 11.61
C ASP A 152 0.61 19.31 11.02
N ILE A 153 -0.69 19.52 11.16
CA ILE A 153 -1.41 20.63 10.52
C ILE A 153 -0.86 22.00 10.98
N GLY A 154 -0.31 22.05 12.20
CA GLY A 154 0.33 23.24 12.75
C GLY A 154 1.76 23.53 12.27
N VAL A 155 2.41 22.61 11.56
CA VAL A 155 3.78 22.76 11.03
C VAL A 155 3.70 23.43 9.66
N THR A 156 4.43 24.54 9.47
CA THR A 156 4.40 25.27 8.20
C THR A 156 5.15 24.51 7.10
N GLU A 157 4.91 24.83 5.83
CA GLU A 157 5.57 24.16 4.71
C GLU A 157 7.11 24.31 4.78
N GLU A 158 7.62 25.43 5.27
CA GLU A 158 9.06 25.71 5.39
C GLU A 158 9.72 24.95 6.54
N GLU A 159 8.95 24.51 7.54
CA GLU A 159 9.43 23.73 8.68
C GLU A 159 9.46 22.22 8.38
N ARG A 160 8.81 21.78 7.30
CA ARG A 160 8.75 20.35 6.92
C ARG A 160 10.06 19.93 6.24
N SER A 161 10.66 18.88 6.77
CA SER A 161 11.82 18.22 6.18
C SER A 161 11.67 16.71 6.23
N TRP A 162 12.39 16.02 5.34
CA TRP A 162 12.59 14.58 5.44
C TRP A 162 13.66 14.27 6.47
N GLU A 163 13.34 13.43 7.45
CA GLU A 163 14.30 12.76 8.32
C GLU A 163 14.55 11.36 7.76
N ILE A 164 15.78 11.11 7.30
CA ILE A 164 16.13 9.85 6.64
C ILE A 164 16.52 8.84 7.73
N PHE A 165 15.89 7.68 7.71
CA PHE A 165 16.24 6.58 8.60
C PHE A 165 17.46 5.83 8.06
N ASP A 166 18.51 5.79 8.87
CA ASP A 166 19.70 4.97 8.63
C ASP A 166 19.63 3.69 9.47
N ALA A 167 19.46 2.55 8.80
CA ALA A 167 19.45 1.23 9.43
C ALA A 167 20.86 0.70 9.74
N GLY A 168 21.93 1.41 9.36
CA GLY A 168 23.32 0.97 9.47
C GLY A 168 23.74 -0.11 8.46
N ARG A 169 22.78 -0.67 7.71
CA ARG A 169 22.96 -1.59 6.59
C ARG A 169 21.94 -1.25 5.50
N ALA A 170 22.34 -1.32 4.24
CA ALA A 170 21.45 -1.15 3.11
C ALA A 170 20.31 -2.19 3.15
N ILE A 171 19.07 -1.73 3.08
CA ILE A 171 17.87 -2.56 3.05
C ILE A 171 17.41 -2.65 1.60
N SER A 172 17.21 -3.87 1.11
CA SER A 172 16.78 -4.05 -0.28
C SER A 172 15.31 -3.66 -0.47
N CYS A 173 14.44 -4.03 0.48
CA CYS A 173 13.03 -3.68 0.42
C CYS A 173 12.37 -3.54 1.81
N TYR A 174 11.52 -2.51 1.96
CA TYR A 174 10.56 -2.37 3.04
C TYR A 174 9.24 -3.03 2.66
N GLU A 175 9.06 -4.29 3.09
CA GLU A 175 7.96 -5.16 2.67
C GLU A 175 6.57 -4.67 3.09
N THR A 176 6.46 -4.17 4.32
CA THR A 176 5.19 -3.70 4.89
C THR A 176 5.45 -2.86 6.13
N MET A 177 4.58 -1.88 6.38
CA MET A 177 4.59 -1.05 7.58
C MET A 177 3.23 -1.03 8.25
N LEU A 178 3.20 -1.02 9.59
CA LEU A 178 1.97 -0.88 10.36
C LEU A 178 2.25 -0.18 11.69
N PHE A 179 1.59 0.96 11.93
CA PHE A 179 1.64 1.62 13.22
C PHE A 179 0.58 1.04 14.15
N ASN A 180 0.99 0.54 15.32
CA ASN A 180 0.09 -0.06 16.30
C ASN A 180 0.60 0.19 17.72
N ASN A 181 -0.30 0.66 18.60
CA ASN A 181 -0.02 0.89 20.02
C ASN A 181 1.26 1.71 20.29
N GLY A 182 1.45 2.81 19.53
CA GLY A 182 2.59 3.72 19.71
C GLY A 182 3.91 3.23 19.11
N VAL A 183 3.90 2.13 18.34
CA VAL A 183 5.10 1.57 17.69
C VAL A 183 4.82 1.33 16.20
N LEU A 184 5.73 1.78 15.34
CA LEU A 184 5.75 1.46 13.93
C LEU A 184 6.44 0.10 13.72
N TYR A 185 5.71 -0.92 13.26
CA TYR A 185 6.26 -2.21 12.90
C TYR A 185 6.59 -2.20 11.41
N THR A 186 7.84 -2.50 11.08
CA THR A 186 8.36 -2.43 9.72
C THR A 186 9.08 -3.73 9.38
N PHE A 187 8.58 -4.44 8.37
CA PHE A 187 9.23 -5.66 7.87
C PHE A 187 10.17 -5.29 6.73
N VAL A 188 11.36 -5.87 6.74
CA VAL A 188 12.40 -5.60 5.75
C VAL A 188 13.02 -6.89 5.22
N SER A 189 13.58 -6.84 4.02
CA SER A 189 14.43 -7.88 3.47
C SER A 189 15.77 -7.32 2.98
N TYR A 190 16.74 -8.20 2.75
CA TYR A 190 18.10 -7.88 2.30
C TYR A 190 18.49 -8.76 1.11
N ASP A 191 19.25 -8.23 0.16
CA ASP A 191 19.68 -8.96 -1.05
C ASP A 191 20.60 -10.16 -0.75
N ASP A 192 21.35 -10.11 0.36
CA ASP A 192 22.26 -11.20 0.81
C ASP A 192 21.53 -12.40 1.45
N ASP A 193 20.20 -12.44 1.47
CA ASP A 193 19.49 -13.66 1.83
C ASP A 193 19.63 -14.68 0.70
N ASP A 194 20.80 -15.32 0.65
CA ASP A 194 21.19 -16.38 -0.30
C ASP A 194 19.99 -17.31 -0.58
N LEU A 195 19.40 -17.15 -1.77
CA LEU A 195 18.26 -17.93 -2.27
C LEU A 195 18.55 -19.44 -2.32
N ASN A 196 19.82 -19.83 -2.20
CA ASN A 196 20.30 -21.21 -2.23
C ASN A 196 20.38 -21.87 -0.85
N THR A 197 20.21 -21.12 0.24
CA THR A 197 20.21 -21.68 1.60
C THR A 197 18.80 -21.86 2.09
N ILE A 198 18.39 -23.11 2.32
CA ILE A 198 17.14 -23.43 3.02
C ILE A 198 17.31 -22.92 4.46
N LYS A 199 16.78 -21.73 4.76
CA LYS A 199 16.73 -21.18 6.10
C LYS A 199 15.47 -21.70 6.80
N ASP A 200 15.64 -22.26 7.99
CA ASP A 200 14.56 -22.85 8.80
C ASP A 200 13.72 -21.77 9.53
N THR A 201 14.12 -20.49 9.43
CA THR A 201 13.52 -19.33 10.12
C THR A 201 12.98 -18.30 9.13
N ARG A 202 11.72 -17.89 9.29
CA ARG A 202 11.04 -16.86 8.49
C ARG A 202 11.34 -15.42 8.92
N ILE A 203 11.72 -15.25 10.19
CA ILE A 203 12.16 -13.98 10.77
C ILE A 203 13.55 -14.24 11.33
N SER A 204 14.51 -13.36 11.04
CA SER A 204 15.92 -13.54 11.44
C SER A 204 16.36 -12.62 12.56
N ASP A 205 15.87 -11.38 12.63
CA ASP A 205 16.19 -10.41 13.69
C ASP A 205 15.04 -9.42 13.92
N GLU A 206 14.95 -8.88 15.14
CA GLU A 206 14.07 -7.76 15.50
C GLU A 206 14.87 -6.68 16.26
N ILE A 207 14.90 -5.46 15.70
CA ILE A 207 15.69 -4.35 16.24
C ILE A 207 14.75 -3.18 16.56
N ASN A 208 14.88 -2.64 17.78
CA ASN A 208 14.13 -1.46 18.20
C ASN A 208 14.91 -0.19 17.84
N HIS A 209 14.23 0.77 17.22
CA HIS A 209 14.75 2.09 16.88
C HIS A 209 13.83 3.20 17.41
N VAL A 210 14.40 4.39 17.56
CA VAL A 210 13.65 5.63 17.81
C VAL A 210 14.08 6.64 16.78
N VAL A 211 13.14 7.06 15.93
CA VAL A 211 13.36 8.11 14.92
C VAL A 211 12.94 9.44 15.54
N VAL A 212 13.87 10.39 15.62
CA VAL A 212 13.66 11.68 16.27
C VAL A 212 13.43 12.74 15.19
N LEU A 213 12.18 13.13 14.96
CA LEU A 213 11.83 14.16 13.97
C LEU A 213 12.01 15.57 14.53
N LYS A 214 11.77 15.72 15.84
CA LYS A 214 12.01 16.95 16.58
C LYS A 214 12.45 16.61 17.99
N PRO A 215 13.69 16.91 18.40
CA PRO A 215 14.21 16.55 19.71
C PRO A 215 13.28 16.98 20.85
N GLY A 216 12.88 16.03 21.69
CA GLY A 216 12.02 16.27 22.85
C GLY A 216 10.55 16.62 22.55
N CYS A 217 10.14 16.63 21.28
CA CYS A 217 8.75 16.93 20.88
C CYS A 217 8.12 15.83 20.03
N CYS A 218 8.89 15.19 19.15
CA CYS A 218 8.35 14.23 18.19
C CYS A 218 9.34 13.07 17.97
N GLU A 219 9.00 11.93 18.56
CA GLU A 219 9.77 10.69 18.48
C GLU A 219 8.86 9.54 18.03
N VAL A 220 9.34 8.76 17.06
CA VAL A 220 8.63 7.59 16.54
C VAL A 220 9.40 6.35 16.98
N LYS A 221 8.76 5.52 17.82
CA LYS A 221 9.29 4.19 18.15
C LYS A 221 9.03 3.28 16.95
N MET A 222 10.07 2.60 16.50
CA MET A 222 10.00 1.69 15.37
C MET A 222 10.61 0.33 15.75
N LYS A 223 10.00 -0.74 15.23
CA LYS A 223 10.52 -2.10 15.27
C LYS A 223 10.82 -2.54 13.85
N LEU A 224 12.10 -2.72 13.56
CA LEU A 224 12.60 -3.24 12.30
C LEU A 224 12.72 -4.76 12.40
N ILE A 225 12.03 -5.49 11.52
CA ILE A 225 11.89 -6.94 11.60
C ILE A 225 12.37 -7.54 10.28
N ASN A 226 13.47 -8.29 10.34
CA ASN A 226 14.09 -8.87 9.16
C ASN A 226 13.36 -10.16 8.76
N ILE A 227 12.85 -10.18 7.53
CA ILE A 227 12.12 -11.27 6.93
C ILE A 227 13.00 -11.99 5.92
N VAL A 228 13.13 -13.30 6.15
CA VAL A 228 13.88 -14.18 5.27
C VAL A 228 12.96 -14.70 4.18
N LYS A 229 13.18 -14.25 2.94
CA LYS A 229 12.52 -14.79 1.75
C LYS A 229 13.23 -16.06 1.30
N TYR A 230 12.46 -17.08 0.92
CA TYR A 230 12.99 -18.31 0.36
C TYR A 230 12.13 -18.79 -0.82
N ASN A 231 12.79 -19.39 -1.80
CA ASN A 231 12.13 -20.20 -2.82
C ASN A 231 11.88 -21.60 -2.26
N THR A 232 10.71 -22.15 -2.55
CA THR A 232 10.41 -23.57 -2.31
C THR A 232 10.69 -24.39 -3.56
N ALA A 233 10.96 -25.68 -3.37
CA ALA A 233 11.34 -26.60 -4.43
C ALA A 233 10.37 -26.61 -5.62
N HIS A 234 10.93 -26.90 -6.80
CA HIS A 234 10.20 -27.11 -8.05
C HIS A 234 9.00 -28.04 -7.85
N HIS A 235 7.85 -27.67 -8.38
CA HIS A 235 6.68 -28.53 -8.39
C HIS A 235 5.94 -28.42 -9.72
N ILE A 236 5.21 -29.48 -10.04
CA ILE A 236 4.46 -29.61 -11.29
C ILE A 236 3.04 -29.12 -11.03
N ARG A 237 2.61 -28.09 -11.77
CA ARG A 237 1.23 -27.58 -11.68
C ARG A 237 0.36 -28.17 -12.80
N PRO A 238 -0.80 -28.76 -12.47
CA PRO A 238 -1.77 -29.16 -13.49
C PRO A 238 -2.46 -27.91 -14.06
N CYS A 239 -2.47 -27.78 -15.38
CA CYS A 239 -3.20 -26.75 -16.12
C CYS A 239 -4.44 -27.37 -16.80
N ASP A 240 -5.40 -26.53 -17.19
CA ASP A 240 -6.59 -26.97 -17.95
C ASP A 240 -6.24 -27.38 -19.39
N SER A 241 -5.07 -27.00 -19.89
CA SER A 241 -4.44 -27.56 -21.09
C SER A 241 -3.48 -28.68 -20.67
N GLU A 242 -3.33 -29.74 -21.49
CA GLU A 242 -2.50 -30.93 -21.18
C GLU A 242 -1.01 -30.66 -20.90
N LEU A 243 -0.54 -29.40 -20.93
CA LEU A 243 0.81 -29.02 -20.55
C LEU A 243 0.97 -28.88 -19.03
N HIS A 244 1.94 -29.62 -18.51
CA HIS A 244 2.44 -29.49 -17.15
C HIS A 244 3.74 -28.66 -17.22
N TYR A 245 3.81 -27.54 -16.51
CA TYR A 245 5.03 -26.72 -16.42
C TYR A 245 5.66 -26.83 -15.03
N ILE A 246 6.99 -26.68 -14.96
CA ILE A 246 7.74 -26.64 -13.71
C ILE A 246 7.63 -25.23 -13.15
N THR A 247 7.05 -25.09 -11.97
CA THR A 247 6.91 -23.81 -11.28
C THR A 247 7.79 -23.72 -10.05
N ASP A 248 8.36 -22.54 -9.85
CA ASP A 248 8.95 -22.13 -8.59
C ASP A 248 7.90 -21.42 -7.75
N SER A 249 7.64 -21.97 -6.58
CA SER A 249 6.83 -21.33 -5.55
C SER A 249 7.76 -20.55 -4.63
N GLY A 250 7.49 -19.28 -4.37
CA GLY A 250 8.27 -18.44 -3.46
C GLY A 250 7.40 -17.60 -2.54
N LEU A 251 8.02 -17.06 -1.48
CA LEU A 251 7.40 -16.03 -0.66
C LEU A 251 7.74 -14.66 -1.25
N LYS A 252 6.84 -14.09 -2.06
CA LYS A 252 7.09 -12.79 -2.74
C LYS A 252 6.68 -11.60 -1.88
N TYR A 253 5.49 -11.65 -1.29
CA TYR A 253 4.94 -10.56 -0.49
C TYR A 253 4.63 -11.01 0.94
N VAL A 254 4.82 -10.10 1.90
CA VAL A 254 4.45 -10.27 3.29
C VAL A 254 3.72 -9.03 3.75
N TYR A 255 2.58 -9.21 4.41
CA TYR A 255 1.74 -8.10 4.85
C TYR A 255 1.56 -8.11 6.36
N LEU A 256 1.50 -6.92 6.96
CA LEU A 256 1.15 -6.72 8.36
C LEU A 256 -0.24 -6.09 8.46
N ALA A 257 -1.15 -6.73 9.19
CA ALA A 257 -2.48 -6.19 9.44
C ALA A 257 -2.83 -6.17 10.93
N LYS A 258 -3.62 -5.18 11.36
CA LYS A 258 -4.27 -5.17 12.67
C LYS A 258 -5.62 -5.88 12.54
N SER A 259 -5.86 -6.91 13.37
CA SER A 259 -7.16 -7.58 13.47
C SER A 259 -8.23 -6.63 14.02
N ILE A 260 -9.50 -7.02 13.93
CA ILE A 260 -10.61 -6.26 14.57
C ILE A 260 -10.52 -6.23 16.10
N THR A 261 -9.76 -7.15 16.70
CA THR A 261 -9.47 -7.24 18.14
C THR A 261 -8.21 -6.46 18.55
N GLY A 262 -7.46 -5.91 17.58
CA GLY A 262 -6.23 -5.17 17.82
C GLY A 262 -4.95 -6.00 17.86
N GLU A 263 -5.04 -7.31 17.59
CA GLU A 263 -3.90 -8.22 17.45
C GLU A 263 -3.14 -7.92 16.14
N LEU A 264 -1.82 -8.08 16.17
CA LEU A 264 -0.99 -7.98 14.97
C LEU A 264 -0.96 -9.33 14.24
N LEU A 265 -1.28 -9.28 12.94
CA LEU A 265 -1.34 -10.44 12.06
C LEU A 265 -0.28 -10.30 10.96
N ILE A 266 0.43 -11.39 10.70
CA ILE A 266 1.31 -11.54 9.54
C ILE A 266 0.57 -12.35 8.49
N ILE A 267 0.58 -11.86 7.25
CA ILE A 267 0.00 -12.55 6.10
C ILE A 267 1.11 -12.87 5.11
N TRP A 268 1.41 -14.15 4.97
CA TRP A 268 2.42 -14.66 4.06
C TRP A 268 1.79 -14.96 2.69
N ASN A 269 2.24 -14.27 1.64
CA ASN A 269 1.77 -14.49 0.27
C ASN A 269 2.73 -15.42 -0.48
N LYS A 270 2.32 -16.69 -0.58
CA LYS A 270 3.00 -17.65 -1.42
C LYS A 270 2.56 -17.42 -2.86
N THR A 271 3.54 -17.27 -3.75
CA THR A 271 3.33 -17.01 -5.16
C THR A 271 4.04 -18.04 -6.01
N ASP A 272 3.48 -18.38 -7.16
CA ASP A 272 4.16 -19.21 -8.16
C ASP A 272 4.51 -18.37 -9.38
N ARG A 273 5.68 -18.64 -9.96
CA ARG A 273 6.13 -17.99 -11.20
C ARG A 273 5.29 -18.49 -12.39
N LEU A 274 4.75 -17.56 -13.16
CA LEU A 274 4.20 -17.75 -14.49
C LEU A 274 5.35 -17.53 -15.48
N SER A 275 5.80 -18.60 -16.14
CA SER A 275 6.61 -18.48 -17.34
C SER A 275 5.67 -18.18 -18.51
N GLU A 276 5.63 -16.94 -18.99
CA GLU A 276 5.13 -16.67 -20.34
C GLU A 276 6.23 -17.11 -21.32
N HIS A 277 6.38 -18.42 -21.54
CA HIS A 277 6.98 -18.91 -22.78
C HIS A 277 5.83 -19.24 -23.71
N ASP A 278 5.26 -18.19 -24.29
CA ASP A 278 4.39 -18.34 -25.46
C ASP A 278 5.27 -18.11 -26.71
N ASP A 279 5.69 -19.23 -27.28
CA ASP A 279 5.92 -19.53 -28.70
C ASP A 279 5.57 -18.44 -29.75
N ALA A 280 6.36 -17.36 -29.86
CA ALA A 280 6.41 -16.55 -31.08
C ALA A 280 7.73 -15.77 -31.19
N HIS A 281 8.70 -16.37 -31.87
CA HIS A 281 9.63 -15.79 -32.86
C HIS A 281 10.95 -16.57 -32.81
N ASP A 282 10.94 -17.71 -33.52
CA ASP A 282 12.12 -18.45 -33.95
C ASP A 282 12.76 -17.72 -35.15
N ASP A 283 12.96 -16.41 -35.01
CA ASP A 283 13.67 -15.60 -35.99
C ASP A 283 15.00 -15.21 -35.38
N GLU A 284 16.01 -16.04 -35.65
CA GLU A 284 17.43 -15.73 -35.49
C GLU A 284 17.74 -14.42 -36.25
N HIS A 285 17.60 -13.29 -35.56
CA HIS A 285 18.26 -12.05 -35.94
C HIS A 285 19.21 -11.67 -34.81
N ASP A 286 20.47 -12.09 -35.00
CA ASP A 286 21.65 -11.44 -34.45
C ASP A 286 21.58 -9.95 -34.81
N ASP A 287 21.07 -9.13 -33.88
CA ASP A 287 21.41 -7.72 -33.82
C ASP A 287 21.69 -7.37 -32.35
N GLU A 288 22.94 -6.99 -32.11
CA GLU A 288 23.50 -6.56 -30.84
C GLU A 288 22.85 -5.25 -30.38
N GLU A 289 21.75 -5.31 -29.63
CA GLU A 289 21.41 -4.31 -28.61
C GLU A 289 21.02 -5.05 -27.34
N HIS A 290 21.98 -5.18 -26.42
CA HIS A 290 21.76 -5.60 -25.04
C HIS A 290 20.91 -4.53 -24.35
N ASP A 291 19.59 -4.59 -24.54
CA ASP A 291 18.67 -4.09 -23.53
C ASP A 291 18.63 -5.16 -22.45
N ASP A 292 19.05 -4.79 -21.24
CA ASP A 292 18.92 -5.58 -20.04
C ASP A 292 17.42 -5.72 -19.71
N ASP A 293 16.71 -6.59 -20.45
CA ASP A 293 15.34 -6.97 -20.14
C ASP A 293 15.41 -7.78 -18.83
N TYR A 294 15.31 -7.05 -17.71
CA TYR A 294 15.12 -7.65 -16.40
C TYR A 294 13.95 -8.62 -16.56
N ASP A 295 14.24 -9.92 -16.54
CA ASP A 295 13.27 -11.02 -16.58
C ASP A 295 12.33 -10.89 -15.38
N LEU A 296 11.35 -10.00 -15.50
CA LEU A 296 10.30 -9.69 -14.54
C LEU A 296 9.30 -10.84 -14.58
N GLY A 297 9.75 -11.97 -14.05
CA GLY A 297 8.92 -13.16 -13.87
C GLY A 297 7.59 -12.75 -13.25
N ILE A 298 6.50 -13.11 -13.91
CA ILE A 298 5.16 -12.80 -13.44
C ILE A 298 4.86 -13.74 -12.28
N TYR A 299 4.44 -13.24 -11.13
CA TYR A 299 4.11 -14.07 -9.96
C TYR A 299 2.62 -14.01 -9.65
N HIS A 300 1.94 -15.15 -9.57
CA HIS A 300 0.56 -15.18 -9.07
C HIS A 300 0.50 -15.70 -7.65
N THR A 301 -0.35 -15.11 -6.81
CA THR A 301 -0.69 -15.69 -5.51
C THR A 301 -1.30 -17.07 -5.70
N SER A 302 -0.73 -18.04 -4.99
CA SER A 302 -1.17 -19.43 -4.93
C SER A 302 -1.76 -19.77 -3.57
N LYS A 303 -1.21 -19.21 -2.48
CA LYS A 303 -1.73 -19.40 -1.13
C LYS A 303 -1.42 -18.22 -0.22
N LEU A 304 -2.36 -17.87 0.65
CA LEU A 304 -2.13 -16.94 1.75
C LEU A 304 -2.21 -17.69 3.08
N MET A 305 -1.27 -17.42 3.98
CA MET A 305 -1.22 -17.99 5.33
C MET A 305 -1.19 -16.86 6.35
N ILE A 306 -1.91 -17.04 7.46
CA ILE A 306 -2.01 -16.04 8.51
C ILE A 306 -1.40 -16.59 9.79
N GLU A 307 -0.61 -15.77 10.46
CA GLU A 307 -0.01 -16.05 11.76
C GLU A 307 -0.14 -14.85 12.69
N ARG A 308 -0.25 -15.11 13.99
CA ARG A 308 -0.18 -14.06 15.01
C ARG A 308 1.27 -13.60 15.18
N TYR A 309 1.49 -12.29 15.14
CA TYR A 309 2.78 -11.73 15.51
C TYR A 309 2.83 -11.56 17.03
N GLU A 310 3.72 -12.33 17.68
CA GLU A 310 3.97 -12.28 19.12
C GLU A 310 5.42 -11.89 19.46
N GLY A 311 6.16 -11.33 18.49
CA GLY A 311 7.57 -10.96 18.63
C GLY A 311 8.56 -12.07 18.22
N PHE A 312 9.84 -11.70 18.15
CA PHE A 312 10.93 -12.54 17.63
C PHE A 312 11.32 -13.78 18.46
N TYR A 313 10.84 -13.91 19.71
CA TYR A 313 11.22 -15.05 20.57
C TYR A 313 10.65 -16.41 20.11
N LYS A 314 9.73 -16.41 19.13
CA LYS A 314 9.20 -17.62 18.51
C LYS A 314 10.02 -17.95 17.27
N THR A 315 10.58 -19.16 17.21
CA THR A 315 11.25 -19.62 15.99
C THR A 315 10.22 -19.78 14.87
N GLY A 316 10.65 -19.81 13.60
CA GLY A 316 9.74 -19.94 12.43
C GLY A 316 8.75 -21.11 12.47
N LYS A 317 8.93 -22.08 13.39
CA LYS A 317 8.07 -23.25 13.65
C LYS A 317 7.04 -23.03 14.76
N ASP A 318 7.11 -21.95 15.52
CA ASP A 318 6.29 -21.71 16.73
C ASP A 318 5.17 -20.67 16.52
N PHE A 319 5.07 -20.06 15.34
CA PHE A 319 3.99 -19.14 15.02
C PHE A 319 2.64 -19.86 15.04
N GLU A 320 1.68 -19.31 15.79
CA GLU A 320 0.32 -19.85 15.83
C GLU A 320 -0.38 -19.49 14.52
N SER A 321 -0.57 -20.51 13.67
CA SER A 321 -1.31 -20.34 12.42
C SER A 321 -2.79 -20.12 12.70
N ILE A 322 -3.34 -19.07 12.10
CA ILE A 322 -4.76 -18.76 12.14
C ILE A 322 -5.46 -19.46 10.99
N THR A 323 -6.35 -20.40 11.32
CA THR A 323 -7.15 -21.16 10.35
C THR A 323 -8.55 -20.58 10.14
N SER A 324 -8.95 -19.60 10.96
CA SER A 324 -10.20 -18.87 10.79
C SER A 324 -10.09 -17.45 11.32
N LEU A 325 -10.52 -16.51 10.49
CA LEU A 325 -10.71 -15.11 10.81
C LEU A 325 -12.09 -14.85 11.45
N GLY A 326 -12.99 -15.84 11.48
CA GLY A 326 -14.36 -15.67 12.00
C GLY A 326 -15.18 -14.71 11.14
N ASP A 327 -15.79 -13.71 11.77
CA ASP A 327 -16.63 -12.70 11.13
C ASP A 327 -15.84 -11.51 10.57
N GLN A 328 -14.50 -11.59 10.49
CA GLN A 328 -13.68 -10.52 9.89
C GLN A 328 -13.18 -10.88 8.48
N THR A 329 -12.77 -9.85 7.76
CA THR A 329 -12.19 -9.90 6.43
C THR A 329 -10.94 -9.03 6.41
N LEU A 330 -9.86 -9.53 5.83
CA LEU A 330 -8.62 -8.78 5.63
C LEU A 330 -8.54 -8.21 4.22
N PHE A 331 -7.93 -7.03 4.10
CA PHE A 331 -7.53 -6.39 2.84
C PHE A 331 -6.03 -6.16 2.89
N VAL A 332 -5.31 -6.60 1.86
CA VAL A 332 -3.85 -6.51 1.78
C VAL A 332 -3.41 -5.99 0.41
N SER A 333 -2.36 -5.17 0.36
CA SER A 333 -1.78 -4.63 -0.86
C SER A 333 -0.26 -4.49 -0.72
N PRO A 334 0.54 -4.72 -1.77
CA PRO A 334 1.98 -4.45 -1.72
C PRO A 334 2.30 -2.96 -1.52
N ASN A 335 1.54 -2.06 -2.17
CA ASN A 335 1.83 -0.62 -2.15
C ASN A 335 0.89 0.17 -1.22
N SER A 336 0.15 -0.49 -0.32
CA SER A 336 -0.76 0.17 0.62
C SER A 336 -0.91 -0.64 1.91
N ASN A 337 -1.36 0.03 2.96
CA ASN A 337 -1.57 -0.60 4.25
C ASN A 337 -2.59 -1.73 4.18
N SER A 338 -2.38 -2.72 5.06
CA SER A 338 -3.33 -3.79 5.26
C SER A 338 -4.24 -3.55 6.44
N PHE A 339 -5.50 -3.96 6.32
CA PHE A 339 -6.52 -3.75 7.34
C PHE A 339 -7.53 -4.88 7.45
N SER A 340 -8.18 -4.95 8.62
CA SER A 340 -9.27 -5.88 8.90
C SER A 340 -10.58 -5.16 9.14
N VAL A 341 -11.68 -5.61 8.52
CA VAL A 341 -13.03 -5.11 8.80
C VAL A 341 -13.94 -6.25 9.24
N PRO A 342 -14.95 -5.98 10.10
CA PRO A 342 -16.00 -6.95 10.33
C PRO A 342 -16.84 -7.15 9.06
N ALA A 343 -17.04 -8.39 8.66
CA ALA A 343 -17.95 -8.82 7.59
C ALA A 343 -19.40 -8.79 8.09
N ARG A 344 -19.93 -7.57 8.27
CA ARG A 344 -21.33 -7.37 8.69
C ARG A 344 -22.26 -7.52 7.50
N SER A 345 -23.49 -7.94 7.76
CA SER A 345 -24.59 -7.93 6.78
C SER A 345 -24.83 -6.50 6.29
N GLY A 346 -24.21 -6.10 5.17
CA GLY A 346 -24.38 -4.77 4.58
C GLY A 346 -23.20 -4.24 3.78
N ASN A 347 -21.95 -4.61 4.10
CA ASN A 347 -20.77 -4.12 3.37
C ASN A 347 -20.36 -4.98 2.17
N GLY A 348 -21.07 -6.09 1.91
CA GLY A 348 -20.77 -7.02 0.81
C GLY A 348 -19.45 -7.78 0.96
N CYS A 349 -18.74 -7.64 2.08
CA CYS A 349 -17.48 -8.33 2.34
C CYS A 349 -17.74 -9.79 2.74
N GLN A 350 -16.96 -10.71 2.18
CA GLN A 350 -17.05 -12.11 2.54
C GLN A 350 -16.30 -12.37 3.85
N ALA A 351 -16.99 -12.85 4.89
CA ALA A 351 -16.35 -13.26 6.14
C ALA A 351 -15.28 -14.34 5.91
N ASN A 352 -14.34 -14.44 6.84
CA ASN A 352 -13.28 -15.44 6.82
C ASN A 352 -12.46 -15.47 5.51
N SER A 353 -12.16 -14.28 4.97
CA SER A 353 -11.46 -14.15 3.69
C SER A 353 -10.43 -13.02 3.69
N ILE A 354 -9.51 -13.10 2.73
CA ILE A 354 -8.47 -12.10 2.47
C ILE A 354 -8.64 -11.58 1.06
N TYR A 355 -8.87 -10.30 0.94
CA TYR A 355 -8.87 -9.55 -0.31
C TYR A 355 -7.43 -9.10 -0.55
N PHE A 356 -6.81 -9.48 -1.66
CA PHE A 356 -5.42 -9.12 -1.99
C PHE A 356 -5.31 -8.49 -3.39
N THR A 357 -4.46 -7.47 -3.51
CA THR A 357 -4.14 -6.76 -4.77
C THR A 357 -2.77 -7.14 -5.32
N VAL A 358 -2.52 -6.73 -6.56
CA VAL A 358 -1.19 -6.78 -7.17
C VAL A 358 -0.38 -5.54 -6.85
N ASP A 359 0.92 -5.68 -7.04
CA ASP A 359 1.86 -4.58 -7.11
C ASP A 359 1.56 -3.70 -8.32
N ALA A 360 1.19 -2.45 -8.03
CA ALA A 360 0.79 -1.47 -9.02
C ALA A 360 1.97 -1.09 -9.94
N LEU A 361 3.17 -0.97 -9.37
CA LEU A 361 4.37 -0.56 -10.11
C LEU A 361 4.78 -1.65 -11.11
N HIS A 362 4.79 -2.91 -10.66
CA HIS A 362 5.04 -4.05 -11.54
C HIS A 362 3.99 -4.16 -12.67
N THR A 363 2.72 -3.89 -12.35
CA THR A 363 1.64 -3.94 -13.36
C THR A 363 1.78 -2.84 -14.41
N LEU A 364 2.20 -1.64 -14.00
CA LEU A 364 2.43 -0.49 -14.89
C LEU A 364 3.64 -0.69 -15.80
N TYR A 365 4.72 -1.29 -15.29
CA TYR A 365 5.95 -1.49 -16.06
C TYR A 365 5.74 -2.42 -17.25
N VAL A 366 5.05 -3.56 -17.06
CA VAL A 366 5.02 -4.60 -18.09
C VAL A 366 3.85 -4.51 -19.08
N LYS A 367 3.08 -3.40 -19.08
CA LYS A 367 2.09 -3.02 -20.10
C LYS A 367 1.16 -4.14 -20.66
N SER A 368 0.85 -5.19 -19.90
CA SER A 368 0.15 -6.39 -20.41
C SER A 368 -1.26 -6.56 -19.84
N LEU A 369 -2.24 -6.68 -20.75
CA LEU A 369 -3.67 -6.79 -20.48
C LEU A 369 -4.13 -8.17 -19.96
N THR A 370 -3.31 -9.23 -20.10
CA THR A 370 -3.61 -10.56 -19.55
C THR A 370 -3.38 -10.64 -18.03
N ARG A 371 -2.69 -9.64 -17.45
CA ARG A 371 -2.16 -9.63 -16.06
C ARG A 371 -3.10 -9.06 -15.00
N TYR A 372 -4.25 -8.55 -15.41
CA TYR A 372 -5.29 -7.99 -14.52
C TYR A 372 -6.01 -9.03 -13.62
N ARG A 373 -5.72 -10.33 -13.76
CA ARG A 373 -6.34 -11.39 -12.95
C ARG A 373 -5.61 -11.76 -11.67
N GLN A 374 -4.53 -11.07 -11.33
CA GLN A 374 -3.70 -11.49 -10.21
C GLN A 374 -4.23 -11.10 -8.83
N SER A 375 -5.14 -10.12 -8.73
CA SER A 375 -5.88 -9.83 -7.49
C SER A 375 -7.03 -10.81 -7.26
N GLY A 376 -7.50 -10.90 -6.03
CA GLY A 376 -8.59 -11.81 -5.71
C GLY A 376 -9.02 -11.84 -4.26
N ILE A 377 -9.82 -12.85 -3.95
CA ILE A 377 -10.35 -13.15 -2.63
C ILE A 377 -9.92 -14.56 -2.27
N TYR A 378 -9.06 -14.69 -1.27
CA TYR A 378 -8.68 -15.97 -0.69
C TYR A 378 -9.67 -16.36 0.41
N CYS A 379 -10.42 -17.43 0.17
CA CYS A 379 -11.33 -18.02 1.14
C CYS A 379 -10.54 -18.97 2.03
N ILE A 380 -10.38 -18.64 3.31
CA ILE A 380 -9.51 -19.37 4.23
C ILE A 380 -10.01 -20.80 4.47
N GLN A 381 -11.32 -20.95 4.65
CA GLN A 381 -11.93 -22.25 4.95
C GLN A 381 -11.84 -23.24 3.78
N GLU A 382 -11.93 -22.74 2.55
CA GLU A 382 -11.84 -23.56 1.33
C GLU A 382 -10.39 -23.74 0.86
N GLY A 383 -9.47 -22.87 1.29
CA GLY A 383 -8.12 -22.78 0.75
C GLY A 383 -8.10 -22.41 -0.74
N ARG A 384 -9.09 -21.64 -1.20
CA ARG A 384 -9.31 -21.32 -2.63
C ARG A 384 -9.28 -19.82 -2.89
N ILE A 385 -8.80 -19.46 -4.07
CA ILE A 385 -8.80 -18.07 -4.56
C ILE A 385 -9.94 -17.89 -5.55
N LYS A 386 -10.81 -16.91 -5.29
CA LYS A 386 -11.78 -16.38 -6.25
C LYS A 386 -11.17 -15.15 -6.91
N ARG A 387 -11.31 -15.02 -8.24
CA ARG A 387 -10.82 -13.86 -9.01
C ARG A 387 -12.01 -13.13 -9.65
N PRO A 388 -12.86 -12.44 -8.85
CA PRO A 388 -14.08 -11.81 -9.35
C PRO A 388 -13.81 -10.46 -10.05
N PHE A 389 -12.58 -9.96 -9.99
CA PHE A 389 -12.21 -8.64 -10.49
C PHE A 389 -11.62 -8.78 -11.91
N PRO A 390 -12.35 -8.42 -12.98
CA PRO A 390 -11.79 -8.41 -14.32
C PRO A 390 -10.71 -7.33 -14.48
N ASN A 391 -10.88 -6.21 -13.76
CA ASN A 391 -9.87 -5.18 -13.54
C ASN A 391 -9.67 -5.06 -12.02
N PRO A 392 -8.47 -5.31 -11.50
CA PRO A 392 -8.19 -5.33 -10.08
C PRO A 392 -8.29 -3.90 -9.52
N PRO A 393 -9.11 -3.67 -8.48
CA PRO A 393 -9.13 -2.38 -7.83
C PRO A 393 -7.82 -2.18 -7.07
N LEU A 394 -7.10 -1.08 -7.29
CA LEU A 394 -6.12 -0.62 -6.31
C LEU A 394 -6.90 -0.09 -5.11
N TRP A 395 -6.93 -0.82 -4.00
CA TRP A 395 -7.51 -0.28 -2.77
C TRP A 395 -6.48 0.56 -2.05
N PHE A 396 -6.89 1.79 -1.76
CA PHE A 396 -6.21 2.67 -0.84
C PHE A 396 -6.87 2.46 0.52
N GLN A 397 -6.11 2.06 1.54
CA GLN A 397 -6.69 1.88 2.87
C GLN A 397 -7.13 3.23 3.46
N PRO A 398 -8.41 3.36 3.81
CA PRO A 398 -8.89 4.42 4.67
C PRO A 398 -8.68 4.11 6.15
N ARG A 399 -7.83 4.83 6.88
CA ARG A 399 -7.86 4.87 8.38
C ARG A 399 -7.12 6.08 8.96
N LEU A 400 -7.76 6.77 9.90
CA LEU A 400 -7.27 7.06 11.25
C LEU A 400 -8.40 6.86 12.28
N ARG A 401 -8.34 5.75 13.02
CA ARG A 401 -8.78 5.68 14.42
C ARG A 401 -8.10 4.48 15.09
N ASN A 402 -7.54 4.73 16.28
CA ASN A 402 -6.91 3.74 17.15
C ASN A 402 -7.94 2.93 17.94
#